data_AF-A0A2E4UYL1-F1
#
_entry.id   AF-A0A2E4UYL1-F1
#
_cell.length_a   1.000
_cell.length_b   1.000
_cell.length_c   1.000
_cell.angle_alpha   90.00
_cell.angle_beta   90.00
_cell.angle_gamma   90.00
#
_symmetry.space_group_name_H-M   'P 1'
#
loop_
_entity.id
_entity.type
_entity.pdbx_description
1 polymer ?
#
loop_
_entity_poly.entity_id
_entity_poly.type
_entity_poly.pdbx_seq_one_letter_code
_entity_poly.pdbx_strand_id
1 'polypeptide(L)'
;TGENSVVLSFSHNYRWWQDTRGVRVSGDNGASWVQYEITNNSGYPNDQNSGNPEITSIDVSADIGGQSQVLIQFYYEDNDFWAWYWAVDDVKISRKDLNNVQNNAAWIYGQSTYFAEYGRTPLTQMDLDWIVGAEVVNDGVNGQANVTLNADFGSFSATATLTDTLQADSSEYVETLADLSMLGTGVYQGTYTVFSDSDQVGGANFGDNVLERNFEITTDIYSLDGIDNHPTGTQALGSYGSYSWPTDASDGLVCATMFPFLNSDTINSVKAIITSNTVADAEVILYIIDSTEFNTGNFGNAIFTSDLYLVTPNDVANGYIEIPVGYQNGNIFESLPIAAGNYYAALELYSGGGTFDIGIIDDNTVPQPGMSSAIWYPLDQAYSNGNAFAIRLNLGDNSIDNTGISENINNIQIYPNPASNFINISTSATEISELIIKDMAGKVIYTDNFNSKISINTESYSKGIYLIDVINTNGIYSKKISIK
;
A
#
# COMPACT_ATOMS: atom_id res chain seq x y z
N THR A 1 -19.51 -40.18 31.07
CA THR A 1 -18.35 -40.26 30.15
C THR A 1 -17.86 -38.84 29.97
N GLY A 2 -16.55 -38.61 30.03
CA GLY A 2 -15.99 -37.27 29.79
C GLY A 2 -16.26 -36.83 28.35
N GLU A 3 -16.37 -35.52 28.13
CA GLU A 3 -16.41 -34.94 26.80
C GLU A 3 -14.98 -34.91 26.24
N ASN A 4 -14.76 -35.42 25.03
CA ASN A 4 -13.41 -35.52 24.46
C ASN A 4 -12.94 -34.19 23.86
N SER A 5 -13.86 -33.41 23.30
CA SER A 5 -13.55 -32.16 22.60
C SER A 5 -14.07 -30.98 23.41
N VAL A 6 -13.15 -30.27 24.07
CA VAL A 6 -13.45 -29.26 25.09
C VAL A 6 -12.60 -28.01 24.91
N VAL A 7 -13.24 -26.86 25.06
CA VAL A 7 -12.62 -25.54 25.00
C VAL A 7 -12.73 -24.88 26.37
N LEU A 8 -11.63 -24.34 26.86
CA LEU A 8 -11.60 -23.50 28.05
C LEU A 8 -11.70 -22.03 27.60
N SER A 9 -12.77 -21.35 27.99
CA SER A 9 -12.93 -19.92 27.75
C SER A 9 -13.05 -19.15 29.06
N PHE A 10 -12.56 -17.91 29.07
CA PHE A 10 -12.71 -17.00 30.20
C PHE A 10 -12.64 -15.55 29.72
N SER A 11 -13.35 -14.66 30.41
CA SER A 11 -13.17 -13.23 30.24
C SER A 11 -12.08 -12.77 31.20
N HIS A 12 -11.23 -11.85 30.78
CA HIS A 12 -10.21 -11.28 31.63
C HIS A 12 -9.91 -9.83 31.28
N ASN A 13 -9.33 -9.10 32.21
CA ASN A 13 -8.75 -7.79 31.94
C ASN A 13 -7.44 -7.68 32.70
N TYR A 14 -6.43 -7.16 32.02
CA TYR A 14 -5.14 -7.00 32.62
C TYR A 14 -4.34 -5.83 32.09
N ARG A 15 -3.40 -5.41 32.93
CA ARG A 15 -2.23 -4.66 32.52
C ARG A 15 -0.98 -5.50 32.78
N TRP A 16 0.00 -5.43 31.89
CA TRP A 16 1.21 -6.24 31.97
C TRP A 16 2.50 -5.42 32.00
N TRP A 17 3.50 -5.92 32.72
CA TRP A 17 4.89 -5.42 32.69
C TRP A 17 5.86 -6.49 33.19
N GLN A 18 6.58 -7.13 32.28
CA GLN A 18 7.60 -8.16 32.60
C GLN A 18 7.11 -9.33 33.47
N ASP A 19 5.80 -9.48 33.61
CA ASP A 19 5.16 -10.63 34.25
C ASP A 19 5.14 -11.85 33.32
N THR A 20 4.86 -13.00 33.92
CA THR A 20 4.50 -14.22 33.22
C THR A 20 3.15 -14.67 33.74
N ARG A 21 2.17 -14.80 32.85
CA ARG A 21 0.83 -15.21 33.22
C ARG A 21 0.30 -16.25 32.26
N GLY A 22 -0.61 -17.06 32.74
CA GLY A 22 -1.27 -18.02 31.89
C GLY A 22 -2.21 -18.93 32.65
N VAL A 23 -2.68 -19.92 31.92
CA VAL A 23 -3.60 -20.94 32.42
C VAL A 23 -2.91 -22.28 32.33
N ARG A 24 -3.07 -23.08 33.37
CA ARG A 24 -2.65 -24.47 33.39
C ARG A 24 -3.84 -25.37 33.57
N VAL A 25 -3.82 -26.50 32.88
CA VAL A 25 -4.86 -27.53 32.98
C VAL A 25 -4.24 -28.85 33.42
N SER A 26 -5.02 -29.64 34.15
CA SER A 26 -4.61 -30.97 34.59
C SER A 26 -5.78 -31.94 34.45
N GLY A 27 -5.55 -33.01 33.69
CA GLY A 27 -6.49 -34.12 33.50
C GLY A 27 -6.35 -35.26 34.53
N ASP A 28 -5.37 -35.16 35.44
CA ASP A 28 -4.99 -36.21 36.39
C ASP A 28 -5.06 -35.75 37.85
N ASN A 29 -5.96 -34.80 38.14
CA ASN A 29 -6.19 -34.23 39.47
C ASN A 29 -4.91 -33.58 40.08
N GLY A 30 -4.11 -32.94 39.24
CA GLY A 30 -2.99 -32.09 39.62
C GLY A 30 -1.65 -32.80 39.71
N ALA A 31 -1.53 -34.05 39.23
CA ALA A 31 -0.25 -34.76 39.21
C ALA A 31 0.65 -34.26 38.07
N SER A 32 0.07 -33.90 36.92
CA SER A 32 0.73 -33.20 35.82
C SER A 32 -0.07 -31.98 35.38
N TRP A 33 0.62 -31.01 34.80
CA TRP A 33 0.06 -29.74 34.36
C TRP A 33 0.59 -29.37 32.99
N VAL A 34 -0.30 -28.94 32.10
CA VAL A 34 0.04 -28.36 30.81
C VAL A 34 -0.25 -26.87 30.86
N GLN A 35 0.70 -26.05 30.40
CA GLN A 35 0.65 -24.60 30.48
C GLN A 35 0.34 -23.97 29.13
N TYR A 36 -0.66 -23.10 29.13
CA TYR A 36 -0.96 -22.15 28.07
C TYR A 36 -0.57 -20.76 28.53
N GLU A 37 0.40 -20.18 27.84
CA GLU A 37 0.94 -18.86 28.14
C GLU A 37 0.07 -17.75 27.55
N ILE A 38 -0.08 -16.64 28.27
CA ILE A 38 -0.78 -15.44 27.80
C ILE A 38 0.23 -14.29 27.66
N THR A 39 1.10 -14.08 28.66
CA THR A 39 2.21 -13.11 28.60
C THR A 39 3.49 -13.73 29.15
N ASN A 40 4.64 -13.26 28.66
CA ASN A 40 5.96 -13.62 29.17
C ASN A 40 6.91 -12.41 29.25
N ASN A 41 8.11 -12.64 29.79
CA ASN A 41 9.11 -11.57 29.97
C ASN A 41 9.79 -11.10 28.67
N SER A 42 9.63 -11.83 27.57
CA SER A 42 10.31 -11.56 26.29
C SER A 42 9.76 -10.32 25.57
N GLY A 43 8.70 -9.73 26.10
CA GLY A 43 8.08 -8.52 25.58
C GLY A 43 6.97 -8.82 24.56
N TYR A 44 5.78 -8.29 24.79
CA TYR A 44 4.70 -8.28 23.81
C TYR A 44 4.82 -7.02 22.93
N PRO A 45 4.63 -7.11 21.61
CA PRO A 45 4.63 -5.94 20.75
C PRO A 45 3.36 -5.13 21.02
N ASN A 46 3.52 -3.90 21.51
CA ASN A 46 2.60 -2.78 21.26
C ASN A 46 1.21 -2.72 21.93
N ASP A 47 1.03 -3.20 23.16
CA ASP A 47 0.10 -2.55 24.12
C ASP A 47 0.23 -3.15 25.52
N GLN A 48 0.28 -2.32 26.57
CA GLN A 48 0.40 -2.79 27.97
C GLN A 48 -0.93 -3.28 28.57
N ASN A 49 -2.06 -3.07 27.89
CA ASN A 49 -3.38 -3.36 28.43
C ASN A 49 -4.12 -4.29 27.47
N SER A 50 -4.83 -5.27 28.03
CA SER A 50 -5.78 -6.07 27.26
C SER A 50 -7.10 -5.32 27.02
N GLY A 51 -7.98 -5.90 26.20
CA GLY A 51 -9.40 -5.51 26.18
C GLY A 51 -10.06 -5.60 27.56
N ASN A 52 -11.23 -4.95 27.69
CA ASN A 52 -12.06 -5.01 28.90
C ASN A 52 -13.56 -5.18 28.55
N PRO A 53 -14.10 -6.42 28.60
CA PRO A 53 -13.35 -7.67 28.81
C PRO A 53 -12.57 -8.07 27.56
N GLU A 54 -11.38 -8.63 27.76
CA GLU A 54 -10.70 -9.50 26.79
C GLU A 54 -11.33 -10.90 26.92
N ILE A 55 -11.47 -11.64 25.81
CA ILE A 55 -12.01 -13.00 25.83
C ILE A 55 -10.96 -13.94 25.28
N THR A 56 -10.52 -14.91 26.09
CA THR A 56 -9.59 -15.95 25.65
C THR A 56 -10.32 -17.29 25.58
N SER A 57 -10.13 -18.04 24.50
CA SER A 57 -10.59 -19.41 24.31
C SER A 57 -9.41 -20.30 23.91
N ILE A 58 -9.27 -21.44 24.56
CA ILE A 58 -8.14 -22.36 24.38
C ILE A 58 -8.71 -23.76 24.16
N ASP A 59 -8.32 -24.42 23.07
CA ASP A 59 -8.57 -25.85 22.91
C ASP A 59 -7.70 -26.64 23.88
N VAL A 60 -8.35 -27.33 24.81
CA VAL A 60 -7.72 -28.13 25.88
C VAL A 60 -8.08 -29.62 25.74
N SER A 61 -8.60 -30.01 24.58
CA SER A 61 -9.06 -31.38 24.29
C SER A 61 -7.94 -32.40 24.45
N ALA A 62 -6.73 -32.08 23.99
CA ALA A 62 -5.58 -32.98 24.08
C ALA A 62 -5.17 -33.30 25.53
N ASP A 63 -5.39 -32.37 26.46
CA ASP A 63 -4.84 -32.43 27.81
C ASP A 63 -5.85 -32.85 28.87
N ILE A 64 -7.12 -32.48 28.69
CA ILE A 64 -8.19 -32.76 29.66
C ILE A 64 -9.42 -33.41 29.04
N GLY A 65 -9.44 -33.62 27.71
CA GLY A 65 -10.51 -34.31 27.01
C GLY A 65 -10.71 -35.72 27.55
N GLY A 66 -11.98 -36.09 27.72
CA GLY A 66 -12.41 -37.42 28.18
C GLY A 66 -12.16 -37.69 29.67
N GLN A 67 -11.50 -36.78 30.39
CA GLN A 67 -11.13 -36.98 31.78
C GLN A 67 -12.33 -36.82 32.71
N SER A 68 -12.33 -37.61 33.79
CA SER A 68 -13.40 -37.60 34.78
C SER A 68 -13.23 -36.52 35.86
N GLN A 69 -12.02 -35.99 35.99
CA GLN A 69 -11.67 -34.92 36.92
C GLN A 69 -10.67 -33.99 36.22
N VAL A 70 -10.93 -32.69 36.31
CA VAL A 70 -10.11 -31.66 35.69
C VAL A 70 -9.84 -30.58 36.71
N LEU A 71 -8.60 -30.09 36.76
CA LEU A 71 -8.24 -28.87 37.49
C LEU A 71 -7.78 -27.79 36.51
N ILE A 72 -8.16 -26.55 36.79
CA ILE A 72 -7.69 -25.36 36.10
C ILE A 72 -6.96 -24.48 37.12
N GLN A 73 -5.79 -23.99 36.76
CA GLN A 73 -5.00 -23.06 37.55
C GLN A 73 -4.69 -21.83 36.71
N PHE A 74 -5.14 -20.66 37.16
CA PHE A 74 -4.66 -19.38 36.68
C PHE A 74 -3.41 -19.02 37.48
N TYR A 75 -2.31 -18.68 36.81
CA TYR A 75 -1.07 -18.29 37.48
C TYR A 75 -0.61 -16.91 36.99
N TYR A 76 -0.07 -16.14 37.93
CA TYR A 76 0.44 -14.80 37.72
C TYR A 76 1.74 -14.68 38.51
N GLU A 77 2.83 -14.43 37.81
CA GLU A 77 4.18 -14.28 38.35
C GLU A 77 4.71 -12.92 37.89
N ASP A 78 5.00 -12.01 38.82
CA ASP A 78 5.53 -10.68 38.51
C ASP A 78 7.05 -10.67 38.30
N ASN A 79 7.68 -11.85 38.41
CA ASN A 79 9.11 -12.08 38.25
C ASN A 79 9.98 -11.14 39.13
N ASP A 80 9.45 -10.69 40.27
CA ASP A 80 10.09 -9.76 41.20
C ASP A 80 10.47 -8.40 40.57
N PHE A 81 9.77 -8.00 39.50
CA PHE A 81 9.92 -6.67 38.88
C PHE A 81 8.90 -5.68 39.47
N TRP A 82 7.63 -5.84 39.11
CA TRP A 82 6.51 -5.02 39.58
C TRP A 82 5.18 -5.68 39.20
N ALA A 83 4.20 -5.68 40.11
CA ALA A 83 2.89 -6.23 39.84
C ALA A 83 1.85 -5.17 39.47
N TRP A 84 1.09 -5.43 38.41
CA TRP A 84 -0.15 -4.73 38.11
C TRP A 84 -1.34 -5.52 38.64
N TYR A 85 -2.23 -5.97 37.75
CA TYR A 85 -3.41 -6.74 38.10
C TYR A 85 -3.76 -7.72 37.00
N TRP A 86 -4.55 -8.72 37.39
CA TRP A 86 -5.24 -9.59 36.46
C TRP A 86 -6.61 -9.93 37.06
N ALA A 87 -7.66 -9.44 36.41
CA ALA A 87 -9.03 -9.82 36.71
C ALA A 87 -9.45 -10.93 35.76
N VAL A 88 -10.03 -12.00 36.29
CA VAL A 88 -10.56 -13.15 35.53
C VAL A 88 -12.00 -13.35 35.94
N ASP A 89 -12.88 -13.53 34.96
CA ASP A 89 -14.30 -13.78 35.15
C ASP A 89 -14.82 -14.77 34.07
N ASP A 90 -16.08 -15.19 34.20
CA ASP A 90 -16.80 -16.06 33.24
C ASP A 90 -16.05 -17.32 32.78
N VAL A 91 -15.27 -17.94 33.68
CA VAL A 91 -14.52 -19.17 33.37
C VAL A 91 -15.49 -20.31 33.07
N LYS A 92 -15.39 -20.88 31.86
CA LYS A 92 -16.20 -22.00 31.41
C LYS A 92 -15.35 -23.04 30.68
N ILE A 93 -15.67 -24.32 30.87
CA ILE A 93 -15.31 -25.37 29.93
C ILE A 93 -16.57 -25.66 29.11
N SER A 94 -16.49 -25.44 27.80
CA SER A 94 -17.55 -25.78 26.85
C SER A 94 -17.12 -26.92 25.94
N ARG A 95 -18.10 -27.52 25.26
CA ARG A 95 -17.80 -28.42 24.13
C ARG A 95 -17.22 -27.60 22.99
N LYS A 96 -16.29 -28.18 22.25
CA LYS A 96 -15.90 -27.66 20.94
C LYS A 96 -17.09 -27.76 19.97
N ASP A 97 -17.18 -26.82 19.06
CA ASP A 97 -18.26 -26.83 18.06
C ASP A 97 -18.13 -28.04 17.14
N LEU A 98 -19.27 -28.61 16.74
CA LEU A 98 -19.26 -29.79 15.88
C LEU A 98 -18.74 -29.45 14.48
N ASN A 99 -19.08 -28.28 13.96
CA ASN A 99 -18.70 -27.80 12.64
C ASN A 99 -18.33 -26.31 12.76
N ASN A 100 -17.11 -25.97 12.37
CA ASN A 100 -16.64 -24.60 12.37
C ASN A 100 -15.50 -24.47 11.36
N VAL A 101 -15.75 -23.82 10.22
CA VAL A 101 -14.68 -23.44 9.28
C VAL A 101 -14.36 -21.96 9.48
N GLN A 102 -13.08 -21.63 9.53
CA GLN A 102 -12.63 -20.27 9.79
C GLN A 102 -11.78 -19.78 8.64
N ASN A 103 -11.94 -18.51 8.27
CA ASN A 103 -11.07 -17.86 7.29
C ASN A 103 -9.85 -17.31 8.05
N ASN A 104 -8.73 -18.02 8.01
CA ASN A 104 -7.52 -17.67 8.76
C ASN A 104 -6.69 -16.60 8.04
N ALA A 105 -6.67 -16.65 6.71
CA ALA A 105 -6.00 -15.67 5.87
C ALA A 105 -6.67 -15.61 4.49
N ALA A 106 -6.64 -14.44 3.86
CA ALA A 106 -7.13 -14.22 2.50
C ALA A 106 -6.08 -13.47 1.69
N TRP A 107 -6.06 -13.68 0.38
CA TRP A 107 -5.12 -13.02 -0.52
C TRP A 107 -5.66 -12.87 -1.94
N ILE A 108 -5.12 -11.87 -2.64
CA ILE A 108 -5.25 -11.71 -4.09
C ILE A 108 -3.95 -11.14 -4.68
N TYR A 109 -3.38 -11.85 -5.66
CA TYR A 109 -2.14 -11.39 -6.31
C TYR A 109 -2.06 -11.84 -7.77
N GLY A 110 -1.35 -11.06 -8.58
CA GLY A 110 -1.07 -11.39 -9.99
C GLY A 110 -0.02 -12.49 -10.10
N GLN A 111 -0.13 -13.38 -11.09
CA GLN A 111 0.82 -14.51 -11.21
C GLN A 111 2.29 -14.08 -11.36
N SER A 112 2.56 -12.88 -11.87
CA SER A 112 3.92 -12.36 -12.03
C SER A 112 4.52 -11.77 -10.75
N THR A 113 3.73 -11.62 -9.68
CA THR A 113 4.14 -10.91 -8.46
C THR A 113 4.88 -11.79 -7.45
N TYR A 114 5.11 -13.07 -7.76
CA TYR A 114 5.79 -14.01 -6.85
C TYR A 114 5.15 -14.06 -5.46
N PHE A 115 3.83 -14.24 -5.42
CA PHE A 115 3.00 -14.29 -4.21
C PHE A 115 2.79 -12.93 -3.50
N ALA A 116 3.43 -11.85 -3.97
CA ALA A 116 3.31 -10.54 -3.33
C ALA A 116 1.99 -9.85 -3.68
N GLU A 117 1.32 -9.31 -2.67
CA GLU A 117 0.06 -8.58 -2.82
C GLU A 117 0.36 -7.09 -3.00
N TYR A 118 0.33 -6.61 -4.24
CA TYR A 118 0.51 -5.19 -4.55
C TYR A 118 -0.76 -4.42 -4.28
N GLY A 119 -0.69 -3.44 -3.37
CA GLY A 119 -1.82 -2.57 -3.07
C GLY A 119 -2.32 -1.76 -4.27
N ARG A 120 -1.42 -1.42 -5.20
CA ARG A 120 -1.75 -0.67 -6.43
C ARG A 120 -0.99 -1.19 -7.62
N THR A 121 -1.71 -1.51 -8.71
CA THR A 121 -1.09 -1.97 -9.96
C THR A 121 -1.58 -1.10 -11.13
N PRO A 122 -0.68 -0.47 -11.91
CA PRO A 122 -1.07 0.26 -13.11
C PRO A 122 -1.71 -0.66 -14.15
N LEU A 123 -2.70 -0.15 -14.88
CA LEU A 123 -3.41 -0.90 -15.93
C LEU A 123 -2.45 -1.51 -16.97
N THR A 124 -1.33 -0.84 -17.26
CA THR A 124 -0.28 -1.31 -18.19
C THR A 124 0.54 -2.48 -17.67
N GLN A 125 0.49 -2.76 -16.37
CA GLN A 125 1.27 -3.79 -15.68
C GLN A 125 0.40 -4.90 -15.07
N MET A 126 -0.89 -4.96 -15.42
CA MET A 126 -1.79 -6.00 -14.92
C MET A 126 -1.48 -7.38 -15.52
N ASP A 127 -1.42 -8.38 -14.65
CA ASP A 127 -1.53 -9.79 -15.05
C ASP A 127 -2.92 -10.08 -15.64
N LEU A 128 -2.97 -11.03 -16.58
CA LEU A 128 -4.24 -11.56 -17.11
C LEU A 128 -4.96 -12.37 -16.04
N ASP A 129 -4.23 -13.31 -15.42
CA ASP A 129 -4.74 -14.22 -14.42
C ASP A 129 -4.21 -13.85 -13.03
N TRP A 130 -5.11 -13.75 -12.06
CA TRP A 130 -4.81 -13.49 -10.67
C TRP A 130 -5.21 -14.68 -9.81
N ILE A 131 -4.40 -14.97 -8.79
CA ILE A 131 -4.74 -15.99 -7.80
C ILE A 131 -5.55 -15.32 -6.71
N VAL A 132 -6.73 -15.87 -6.43
CA VAL A 132 -7.61 -15.47 -5.35
C VAL A 132 -7.77 -16.66 -4.43
N GLY A 133 -7.41 -16.49 -3.15
CA GLY A 133 -7.36 -17.63 -2.23
C GLY A 133 -7.55 -17.26 -0.78
N ALA A 134 -7.73 -18.30 0.02
CA ALA A 134 -7.80 -18.23 1.46
C ALA A 134 -7.18 -19.48 2.11
N GLU A 135 -6.64 -19.32 3.31
CA GLU A 135 -6.35 -20.41 4.21
C GLU A 135 -7.59 -20.66 5.07
N VAL A 136 -8.11 -21.88 4.99
CA VAL A 136 -9.29 -22.28 5.75
C VAL A 136 -8.88 -23.29 6.81
N VAL A 137 -9.20 -22.98 8.06
CA VAL A 137 -8.99 -23.85 9.21
C VAL A 137 -10.31 -24.53 9.57
N ASN A 138 -10.29 -25.81 9.92
CA ASN A 138 -11.43 -26.48 10.54
C ASN A 138 -11.22 -26.59 12.04
N ASP A 139 -11.83 -25.65 12.77
CA ASP A 139 -11.89 -25.64 14.23
C ASP A 139 -13.13 -26.39 14.76
N GLY A 140 -13.78 -27.19 13.91
CA GLY A 140 -14.85 -28.10 14.30
C GLY A 140 -14.33 -29.50 14.65
N VAL A 141 -15.13 -30.26 15.40
CA VAL A 141 -14.83 -31.67 15.72
C VAL A 141 -15.00 -32.59 14.50
N ASN A 142 -15.92 -32.28 13.59
CA ASN A 142 -16.17 -33.09 12.40
C ASN A 142 -15.35 -32.60 11.20
N GLY A 143 -14.96 -33.53 10.35
CA GLY A 143 -14.45 -33.18 9.02
C GLY A 143 -15.50 -32.42 8.20
N GLN A 144 -15.07 -31.39 7.48
CA GLN A 144 -15.92 -30.50 6.70
C GLN A 144 -15.76 -30.80 5.20
N ALA A 145 -16.87 -31.17 4.55
CA ALA A 145 -16.90 -31.42 3.11
C ALA A 145 -17.35 -30.18 2.33
N ASN A 146 -16.95 -30.10 1.06
CA ASN A 146 -17.30 -29.01 0.15
C ASN A 146 -16.98 -27.61 0.71
N VAL A 147 -15.86 -27.51 1.43
CA VAL A 147 -15.36 -26.22 1.94
C VAL A 147 -15.10 -25.31 0.74
N THR A 148 -15.83 -24.22 0.68
CA THR A 148 -15.90 -23.30 -0.45
C THR A 148 -15.50 -21.91 -0.01
N LEU A 149 -14.55 -21.32 -0.72
CA LEU A 149 -14.26 -19.89 -0.72
C LEU A 149 -15.14 -19.21 -1.76
N ASN A 150 -15.80 -18.13 -1.35
CA ASN A 150 -16.39 -17.15 -2.25
C ASN A 150 -15.80 -15.76 -1.94
N ALA A 151 -14.99 -15.23 -2.85
CA ALA A 151 -14.50 -13.87 -2.82
C ALA A 151 -15.35 -12.99 -3.74
N ASP A 152 -16.08 -12.03 -3.16
CA ASP A 152 -16.96 -11.12 -3.89
C ASP A 152 -16.41 -9.69 -3.86
N PHE A 153 -16.07 -9.15 -5.04
CA PHE A 153 -15.59 -7.77 -5.22
C PHE A 153 -16.68 -6.84 -5.79
N GLY A 154 -17.93 -7.31 -5.89
CA GLY A 154 -19.07 -6.65 -6.51
C GLY A 154 -19.00 -6.55 -8.04
N SER A 155 -17.82 -6.27 -8.59
CA SER A 155 -17.55 -6.18 -10.03
C SER A 155 -17.19 -7.54 -10.66
N PHE A 156 -16.58 -8.41 -9.89
CA PHE A 156 -16.30 -9.81 -10.22
C PHE A 156 -16.36 -10.65 -8.94
N SER A 157 -16.41 -11.97 -9.10
CA SER A 157 -16.26 -12.90 -8.00
C SER A 157 -15.34 -14.06 -8.38
N ALA A 158 -14.69 -14.64 -7.38
CA ALA A 158 -13.88 -15.84 -7.51
C ALA A 158 -14.37 -16.88 -6.52
N THR A 159 -14.60 -18.10 -7.00
CA THR A 159 -15.13 -19.20 -6.18
C THR A 159 -14.26 -20.44 -6.36
N ALA A 160 -13.89 -21.06 -5.24
CA ALA A 160 -13.08 -22.26 -5.19
C ALA A 160 -13.66 -23.21 -4.13
N THR A 161 -13.64 -24.52 -4.40
CA THR A 161 -14.15 -25.54 -3.48
C THR A 161 -13.12 -26.66 -3.32
N LEU A 162 -12.81 -27.03 -2.08
CA LEU A 162 -11.97 -28.19 -1.79
C LEU A 162 -12.63 -29.47 -2.30
N THR A 163 -11.85 -30.30 -2.96
CA THR A 163 -12.32 -31.61 -3.43
C THR A 163 -12.38 -32.61 -2.28
N ASP A 164 -11.40 -32.54 -1.37
CA ASP A 164 -11.31 -33.44 -0.22
C ASP A 164 -11.99 -32.82 1.02
N THR A 165 -12.27 -33.69 2.00
CA THR A 165 -12.81 -33.26 3.29
C THR A 165 -11.70 -32.65 4.14
N LEU A 166 -11.86 -31.40 4.56
CA LEU A 166 -10.98 -30.73 5.51
C LEU A 166 -11.16 -31.39 6.89
N GLN A 167 -10.13 -32.06 7.39
CA GLN A 167 -10.21 -32.80 8.65
C GLN A 167 -10.26 -31.85 9.85
N ALA A 168 -10.75 -32.34 10.99
CA ALA A 168 -10.71 -31.57 12.24
C ALA A 168 -9.27 -31.18 12.60
N ASP A 169 -9.09 -29.99 13.16
CA ASP A 169 -7.80 -29.45 13.62
C ASP A 169 -6.73 -29.38 12.50
N SER A 170 -7.16 -29.12 11.27
CA SER A 170 -6.29 -28.95 10.10
C SER A 170 -6.63 -27.70 9.31
N SER A 171 -5.66 -27.22 8.51
CA SER A 171 -5.86 -26.14 7.56
C SER A 171 -5.51 -26.59 6.13
N GLU A 172 -6.17 -25.97 5.16
CA GLU A 172 -5.89 -26.14 3.73
C GLU A 172 -6.04 -24.81 2.99
N TYR A 173 -5.35 -24.69 1.86
CA TYR A 173 -5.52 -23.55 0.97
C TYR A 173 -6.63 -23.81 -0.05
N VAL A 174 -7.54 -22.84 -0.18
CA VAL A 174 -8.67 -22.89 -1.11
C VAL A 174 -8.53 -21.72 -2.07
N GLU A 175 -8.11 -21.98 -3.30
CA GLU A 175 -7.76 -20.95 -4.26
C GLU A 175 -8.21 -21.26 -5.69
N THR A 176 -8.35 -20.21 -6.49
CA THR A 176 -8.68 -20.29 -7.92
C THR A 176 -8.00 -19.17 -8.70
N LEU A 177 -7.97 -19.31 -10.02
CA LEU A 177 -7.60 -18.24 -10.94
C LEU A 177 -8.82 -17.39 -11.29
N ALA A 178 -8.63 -16.08 -11.29
CA ALA A 178 -9.58 -15.09 -11.76
C ALA A 178 -8.99 -14.29 -12.91
N ASP A 179 -9.71 -14.23 -14.04
CA ASP A 179 -9.36 -13.38 -15.18
C ASP A 179 -9.84 -11.94 -14.89
N LEU A 180 -8.89 -11.02 -14.73
CA LEU A 180 -9.15 -9.62 -14.42
C LEU A 180 -8.96 -8.68 -15.63
N SER A 181 -8.80 -9.23 -16.84
CA SER A 181 -8.51 -8.47 -18.06
C SER A 181 -9.56 -7.41 -18.44
N MET A 182 -10.78 -7.55 -17.93
CA MET A 182 -11.90 -6.63 -18.18
C MET A 182 -12.05 -5.54 -17.11
N LEU A 183 -11.22 -5.55 -16.07
CA LEU A 183 -11.23 -4.51 -15.05
C LEU A 183 -10.58 -3.23 -15.58
N GLY A 184 -11.08 -2.10 -15.09
CA GLY A 184 -10.54 -0.77 -15.39
C GLY A 184 -9.88 -0.18 -14.16
N THR A 185 -9.52 1.09 -14.24
CA THR A 185 -8.99 1.81 -13.07
C THR A 185 -10.06 1.96 -11.99
N GLY A 186 -9.70 1.68 -10.74
CA GLY A 186 -10.60 1.79 -9.60
C GLY A 186 -10.10 1.03 -8.38
N VAL A 187 -10.77 1.28 -7.25
CA VAL A 187 -10.58 0.55 -6.00
C VAL A 187 -11.53 -0.64 -5.98
N TYR A 188 -10.99 -1.82 -5.71
CA TYR A 188 -11.71 -3.08 -5.66
C TYR A 188 -11.67 -3.63 -4.23
N GLN A 189 -12.84 -3.76 -3.62
CA GLN A 189 -13.00 -4.21 -2.24
C GLN A 189 -13.64 -5.58 -2.22
N GLY A 190 -12.91 -6.58 -1.72
CA GLY A 190 -13.30 -7.99 -1.73
C GLY A 190 -13.72 -8.48 -0.35
N THR A 191 -14.87 -9.15 -0.29
CA THR A 191 -15.32 -9.90 0.88
C THR A 191 -15.09 -11.40 0.65
N TYR A 192 -14.25 -12.01 1.46
CA TYR A 192 -13.85 -13.42 1.37
C TYR A 192 -14.62 -14.22 2.40
N THR A 193 -15.63 -14.96 1.92
CA THR A 193 -16.47 -15.81 2.77
C THR A 193 -16.12 -17.28 2.55
N VAL A 194 -15.85 -18.00 3.64
CA VAL A 194 -15.63 -19.45 3.61
C VAL A 194 -16.80 -20.19 4.28
N PHE A 195 -17.24 -21.29 3.69
CA PHE A 195 -18.34 -22.09 4.22
C PHE A 195 -18.20 -23.55 3.80
N SER A 196 -18.88 -24.46 4.48
CA SER A 196 -18.94 -25.88 4.15
C SER A 196 -20.39 -26.35 4.07
N ASP A 197 -20.64 -27.61 3.71
CA ASP A 197 -21.99 -28.17 3.78
C ASP A 197 -22.61 -28.08 5.19
N SER A 198 -21.78 -28.17 6.24
CA SER A 198 -22.21 -28.27 7.63
C SER A 198 -21.99 -26.99 8.46
N ASP A 199 -21.33 -25.99 7.87
CA ASP A 199 -21.15 -24.66 8.44
C ASP A 199 -21.45 -23.61 7.36
N GLN A 200 -22.66 -23.06 7.43
CA GLN A 200 -23.27 -22.26 6.37
C GLN A 200 -23.27 -20.78 6.71
N VAL A 201 -23.36 -19.94 5.68
CA VAL A 201 -23.50 -18.48 5.81
C VAL A 201 -24.65 -18.11 6.74
N GLY A 202 -24.36 -17.28 7.75
CA GLY A 202 -25.32 -16.87 8.78
C GLY A 202 -25.61 -17.93 9.85
N GLY A 203 -24.82 -19.01 9.89
CA GLY A 203 -24.80 -20.00 10.96
C GLY A 203 -24.28 -19.44 12.28
N ALA A 204 -24.31 -20.27 13.32
CA ALA A 204 -23.95 -19.86 14.69
C ALA A 204 -22.49 -19.43 14.83
N ASN A 205 -21.60 -19.96 13.99
CA ASN A 205 -20.15 -19.75 14.08
C ASN A 205 -19.60 -18.83 12.98
N PHE A 206 -20.46 -18.31 12.10
CA PHE A 206 -20.08 -17.59 10.88
C PHE A 206 -19.24 -16.30 11.05
N GLY A 207 -19.03 -15.83 12.28
CA GLY A 207 -18.37 -14.55 12.55
C GLY A 207 -16.90 -14.50 12.14
N ASP A 208 -16.23 -15.64 12.10
CA ASP A 208 -14.80 -15.81 11.76
C ASP A 208 -14.59 -16.40 10.36
N ASN A 209 -15.66 -16.58 9.59
CA ASN A 209 -15.64 -17.08 8.22
C ASN A 209 -15.37 -15.99 7.18
N VAL A 210 -15.29 -14.73 7.60
CA VAL A 210 -15.23 -13.56 6.71
C VAL A 210 -13.96 -12.76 6.96
N LEU A 211 -13.17 -12.58 5.91
CA LEU A 211 -12.09 -11.60 5.87
C LEU A 211 -12.29 -10.65 4.68
N GLU A 212 -11.63 -9.50 4.74
CA GLU A 212 -11.67 -8.50 3.68
C GLU A 212 -10.27 -8.26 3.09
N ARG A 213 -10.22 -8.02 1.78
CA ARG A 213 -9.01 -7.59 1.07
C ARG A 213 -9.36 -6.58 0.00
N ASN A 214 -8.50 -5.59 -0.17
CA ASN A 214 -8.68 -4.52 -1.14
C ASN A 214 -7.42 -4.42 -2.03
N PHE A 215 -7.63 -4.03 -3.29
CA PHE A 215 -6.54 -3.63 -4.19
C PHE A 215 -7.03 -2.51 -5.11
N GLU A 216 -6.11 -1.81 -5.75
CA GLU A 216 -6.44 -0.72 -6.67
C GLU A 216 -5.76 -0.93 -8.02
N ILE A 217 -6.53 -0.77 -9.10
CA ILE A 217 -5.98 -0.64 -10.45
C ILE A 217 -5.86 0.86 -10.74
N THR A 218 -4.64 1.30 -11.03
CA THR A 218 -4.34 2.72 -11.22
C THR A 218 -4.00 3.03 -12.68
N THR A 219 -3.91 4.30 -13.01
CA THR A 219 -3.35 4.75 -14.29
C THR A 219 -1.83 4.62 -14.33
N ASP A 220 -1.18 4.93 -13.21
CA ASP A 220 0.25 5.27 -13.16
C ASP A 220 0.94 4.92 -11.84
N ILE A 221 0.21 4.78 -10.72
CA ILE A 221 0.84 4.49 -9.42
C ILE A 221 1.04 2.97 -9.24
N TYR A 222 2.28 2.53 -9.10
CA TYR A 222 2.62 1.16 -8.74
C TYR A 222 3.14 1.13 -7.30
N SER A 223 2.48 0.38 -6.41
CA SER A 223 2.91 0.23 -5.02
C SER A 223 2.70 -1.18 -4.50
N LEU A 224 3.71 -1.68 -3.78
CA LEU A 224 3.54 -2.88 -2.97
C LEU A 224 2.66 -2.58 -1.76
N ASP A 225 2.90 -1.44 -1.09
CA ASP A 225 2.10 -1.01 0.05
C ASP A 225 0.63 -0.75 -0.34
N GLY A 226 -0.27 -1.05 0.59
CA GLY A 226 -1.70 -0.84 0.48
C GLY A 226 -2.20 0.29 1.38
N ILE A 227 -1.31 1.18 1.82
CA ILE A 227 -1.66 2.29 2.73
C ILE A 227 -2.78 3.12 2.10
N ASP A 228 -3.78 3.45 2.91
CA ASP A 228 -5.04 4.11 2.54
C ASP A 228 -5.97 3.29 1.62
N ASN A 229 -5.64 2.03 1.32
CA ASN A 229 -6.45 1.11 0.53
C ASN A 229 -6.96 -0.07 1.35
N HIS A 230 -6.36 -0.39 2.50
CA HIS A 230 -6.77 -1.52 3.34
C HIS A 230 -8.23 -1.42 3.82
N PRO A 231 -8.87 -2.56 4.13
CA PRO A 231 -10.16 -2.57 4.83
C PRO A 231 -10.15 -1.70 6.09
N THR A 232 -11.32 -1.16 6.44
CA THR A 232 -11.40 -0.18 7.53
C THR A 232 -10.97 -0.80 8.87
N GLY A 233 -9.95 -0.20 9.50
CA GLY A 233 -9.47 -0.61 10.82
C GLY A 233 -8.42 -1.71 10.82
N THR A 234 -7.97 -2.19 9.65
CA THR A 234 -6.92 -3.24 9.57
C THR A 234 -5.51 -2.68 9.40
N GLN A 235 -5.37 -1.43 8.92
CA GLN A 235 -4.06 -0.84 8.60
C GLN A 235 -3.13 -0.81 9.83
N ALA A 236 -1.97 -1.45 9.68
CA ALA A 236 -0.90 -1.49 10.68
C ALA A 236 0.39 -0.95 10.05
N LEU A 237 1.01 0.05 10.66
CA LEU A 237 2.21 0.70 10.15
C LEU A 237 3.40 0.50 11.09
N GLY A 238 4.54 0.19 10.49
CA GLY A 238 5.87 0.25 11.07
C GLY A 238 6.74 1.28 10.34
N SER A 239 8.05 1.18 10.55
CA SER A 239 9.01 1.98 9.79
C SER A 239 10.43 1.43 9.96
N TYR A 240 11.26 1.65 8.95
CA TYR A 240 12.72 1.54 9.06
C TYR A 240 13.39 2.82 8.57
N GLY A 241 14.56 3.13 9.10
CA GLY A 241 15.30 4.34 8.76
C GLY A 241 16.70 4.36 9.32
N SER A 242 17.38 5.49 9.16
CA SER A 242 18.71 5.74 9.73
C SER A 242 18.75 5.50 11.24
N TYR A 243 17.66 5.77 11.94
CA TYR A 243 17.54 5.58 13.39
C TYR A 243 17.31 4.12 13.81
N SER A 244 17.04 3.20 12.87
CA SER A 244 16.76 1.80 13.22
C SER A 244 17.99 1.08 13.77
N TRP A 245 19.18 1.39 13.22
CA TRP A 245 20.46 0.84 13.66
C TRP A 245 21.51 1.96 13.75
N PRO A 246 21.42 2.85 14.76
CA PRO A 246 22.17 4.11 14.78
C PRO A 246 23.69 3.92 14.94
N THR A 247 24.15 2.74 15.35
CA THR A 247 25.58 2.41 15.49
C THR A 247 26.22 1.85 14.23
N ASP A 248 25.41 1.25 13.36
CA ASP A 248 25.90 0.32 12.34
C ASP A 248 25.38 0.66 10.94
N ALA A 249 24.20 1.28 10.83
CA ALA A 249 23.55 1.64 9.56
C ALA A 249 22.80 2.98 9.63
N SER A 250 23.34 3.97 10.35
CA SER A 250 22.82 5.34 10.33
C SER A 250 22.93 6.01 8.95
N ASP A 251 23.90 5.56 8.16
CA ASP A 251 24.20 6.02 6.82
C ASP A 251 24.46 4.79 5.93
N GLY A 252 23.92 4.80 4.71
CA GLY A 252 24.10 3.71 3.74
C GLY A 252 23.10 2.55 3.89
N LEU A 253 22.11 2.67 4.79
CA LEU A 253 20.97 1.75 4.80
C LEU A 253 20.16 1.94 3.52
N VAL A 254 19.88 0.87 2.78
CA VAL A 254 19.03 0.94 1.60
C VAL A 254 17.71 0.23 1.86
N CYS A 255 16.60 0.95 1.71
CA CYS A 255 15.25 0.40 1.74
C CYS A 255 14.72 0.28 0.31
N ALA A 256 14.18 -0.86 -0.08
CA ALA A 256 13.80 -1.12 -1.47
C ALA A 256 12.49 -1.89 -1.62
N THR A 257 11.75 -1.58 -2.68
CA THR A 257 10.56 -2.30 -3.12
C THR A 257 10.79 -2.82 -4.54
N MET A 258 10.51 -4.10 -4.76
CA MET A 258 10.60 -4.74 -6.08
C MET A 258 9.34 -4.42 -6.88
N PHE A 259 9.47 -4.33 -8.21
CA PHE A 259 8.38 -4.13 -9.16
C PHE A 259 8.60 -5.03 -10.38
N PRO A 260 7.74 -6.05 -10.56
CA PRO A 260 7.62 -6.79 -11.81
C PRO A 260 6.93 -5.94 -12.88
N PHE A 261 7.65 -5.66 -13.96
CA PHE A 261 7.12 -5.05 -15.17
C PHE A 261 6.81 -6.13 -16.20
N LEU A 262 5.54 -6.26 -16.56
CA LEU A 262 5.07 -7.16 -17.61
C LEU A 262 5.29 -6.58 -19.00
N ASN A 263 5.12 -5.25 -19.11
CA ASN A 263 5.25 -4.52 -20.35
C ASN A 263 6.27 -3.38 -20.17
N SER A 264 6.94 -3.00 -21.25
CA SER A 264 7.77 -1.80 -21.25
C SER A 264 6.93 -0.57 -20.92
N ASP A 265 7.47 0.31 -20.10
CA ASP A 265 6.81 1.52 -19.63
C ASP A 265 7.85 2.63 -19.40
N THR A 266 7.47 3.72 -18.75
CA THR A 266 8.37 4.81 -18.35
C THR A 266 8.16 5.13 -16.87
N ILE A 267 9.25 5.19 -16.10
CA ILE A 267 9.23 5.65 -14.71
C ILE A 267 9.47 7.15 -14.72
N ASN A 268 8.54 7.91 -14.18
CA ASN A 268 8.66 9.36 -14.05
C ASN A 268 9.28 9.77 -12.70
N SER A 269 8.82 9.18 -11.61
CA SER A 269 9.31 9.51 -10.27
C SER A 269 9.12 8.35 -9.31
N VAL A 270 9.89 8.37 -8.22
CA VAL A 270 9.67 7.51 -7.06
C VAL A 270 9.21 8.37 -5.91
N LYS A 271 8.08 8.00 -5.30
CA LYS A 271 7.54 8.63 -4.11
C LYS A 271 7.73 7.71 -2.92
N ALA A 272 8.30 8.21 -1.84
CA ALA A 272 8.37 7.46 -0.58
C ALA A 272 7.70 8.22 0.55
N ILE A 273 6.81 7.55 1.28
CA ILE A 273 6.19 8.10 2.48
C ILE A 273 7.20 8.02 3.61
N ILE A 274 7.48 9.18 4.21
CA ILE A 274 8.48 9.33 5.26
C ILE A 274 7.81 9.45 6.64
N THR A 275 8.54 9.05 7.66
CA THR A 275 8.07 9.08 9.04
C THR A 275 8.12 10.50 9.62
N SER A 276 7.34 10.75 10.67
CA SER A 276 7.41 12.01 11.41
C SER A 276 8.74 12.24 12.16
N ASN A 277 9.57 11.21 12.27
CA ASN A 277 10.93 11.31 12.81
C ASN A 277 11.93 11.83 11.79
N THR A 278 11.54 11.92 10.52
CA THR A 278 12.39 12.44 9.46
C THR A 278 12.67 13.93 9.67
N VAL A 279 13.94 14.30 9.57
CA VAL A 279 14.46 15.64 9.77
C VAL A 279 14.91 16.19 8.41
N ALA A 280 14.65 17.48 8.17
CA ALA A 280 15.21 18.17 7.01
C ALA A 280 16.74 18.13 7.05
N ASP A 281 17.36 18.29 5.88
CA ASP A 281 18.80 18.13 5.64
C ASP A 281 19.32 16.68 5.69
N ALA A 282 18.46 15.68 5.92
CA ALA A 282 18.76 14.29 5.59
C ALA A 282 18.99 14.15 4.07
N GLU A 283 19.80 13.18 3.66
CA GLU A 283 20.17 13.00 2.25
C GLU A 283 19.75 11.60 1.78
N VAL A 284 19.30 11.51 0.53
CA VAL A 284 18.82 10.27 -0.08
C VAL A 284 19.39 10.10 -1.47
N ILE A 285 19.82 8.89 -1.81
CA ILE A 285 20.13 8.50 -3.20
C ILE A 285 19.11 7.46 -3.63
N LEU A 286 18.45 7.72 -4.76
CA LEU A 286 17.54 6.77 -5.39
C LEU A 286 18.29 5.96 -6.45
N TYR A 287 18.07 4.66 -6.42
CA TYR A 287 18.49 3.73 -7.46
C TYR A 287 17.30 3.01 -8.07
N ILE A 288 17.32 2.85 -9.40
CA ILE A 288 16.51 1.84 -10.10
C ILE A 288 17.45 0.71 -10.48
N ILE A 289 17.28 -0.47 -9.88
CA ILE A 289 18.26 -1.56 -9.94
C ILE A 289 17.58 -2.82 -10.47
N ASP A 290 18.25 -3.55 -11.36
CA ASP A 290 17.81 -4.89 -11.75
C ASP A 290 17.82 -5.84 -10.54
N SER A 291 16.76 -6.62 -10.36
CA SER A 291 16.62 -7.51 -9.20
C SER A 291 17.79 -8.49 -8.99
N THR A 292 18.54 -8.83 -10.05
CA THR A 292 19.72 -9.69 -9.97
C THR A 292 20.93 -9.03 -9.31
N GLU A 293 21.01 -7.69 -9.33
CA GLU A 293 22.15 -6.93 -8.80
C GLU A 293 21.94 -6.52 -7.34
N PHE A 294 20.68 -6.32 -6.89
CA PHE A 294 20.38 -5.86 -5.52
C PHE A 294 20.98 -6.77 -4.44
N ASN A 295 20.85 -8.10 -4.60
CA ASN A 295 21.35 -9.08 -3.64
C ASN A 295 22.89 -9.11 -3.53
N THR A 296 23.60 -8.48 -4.47
CA THR A 296 25.06 -8.42 -4.49
C THR A 296 25.60 -7.06 -4.04
N GLY A 297 24.72 -6.08 -3.76
CA GLY A 297 25.10 -4.73 -3.37
C GLY A 297 25.78 -3.94 -4.48
N ASN A 298 25.65 -4.38 -5.73
CA ASN A 298 26.34 -3.79 -6.87
C ASN A 298 25.58 -2.58 -7.44
N PHE A 299 25.30 -1.59 -6.59
CA PHE A 299 24.49 -0.43 -6.94
C PHE A 299 25.14 0.46 -8.00
N GLY A 300 26.45 0.33 -8.23
CA GLY A 300 27.14 0.97 -9.35
C GLY A 300 26.66 0.53 -10.74
N ASN A 301 25.94 -0.60 -10.82
CA ASN A 301 25.30 -1.09 -12.04
C ASN A 301 23.82 -0.67 -12.16
N ALA A 302 23.33 0.22 -11.29
CA ALA A 302 21.95 0.68 -11.35
C ALA A 302 21.62 1.25 -12.75
N ILE A 303 20.40 0.96 -13.20
CA ILE A 303 19.86 1.46 -14.47
C ILE A 303 19.68 2.99 -14.39
N PHE A 304 19.38 3.48 -13.19
CA PHE A 304 19.33 4.89 -12.86
C PHE A 304 19.88 5.11 -11.45
N THR A 305 20.58 6.23 -11.28
CA THR A 305 21.02 6.75 -9.99
C THR A 305 20.69 8.24 -9.96
N SER A 306 19.97 8.69 -8.95
CA SER A 306 19.68 10.11 -8.80
C SER A 306 20.93 10.88 -8.36
N ASP A 307 20.92 12.19 -8.57
CA ASP A 307 21.75 13.06 -7.74
C ASP A 307 21.33 12.93 -6.27
N LEU A 308 22.19 13.39 -5.36
CA LEU A 308 21.89 13.44 -3.93
C LEU A 308 20.66 14.32 -3.69
N TYR A 309 19.58 13.71 -3.19
CA TYR A 309 18.34 14.40 -2.86
C TYR A 309 18.39 14.88 -1.40
N LEU A 310 18.35 16.20 -1.21
CA LEU A 310 18.31 16.81 0.12
C LEU A 310 16.85 16.92 0.59
N VAL A 311 16.50 16.26 1.69
CA VAL A 311 15.16 16.33 2.28
C VAL A 311 14.89 17.75 2.77
N THR A 312 13.80 18.35 2.28
CA THR A 312 13.43 19.72 2.63
C THR A 312 12.44 19.75 3.79
N PRO A 313 12.29 20.91 4.47
CA PRO A 313 11.22 21.09 5.45
C PRO A 313 9.81 20.91 4.87
N ASN A 314 9.63 21.13 3.56
CA ASN A 314 8.36 20.92 2.88
C ASN A 314 8.04 19.43 2.72
N ASP A 315 9.04 18.59 2.45
CA ASP A 315 8.87 17.15 2.36
C ASP A 315 8.46 16.57 3.72
N VAL A 316 9.13 17.00 4.79
CA VAL A 316 8.77 16.64 6.17
C VAL A 316 7.34 17.07 6.51
N ALA A 317 6.94 18.29 6.12
CA ALA A 317 5.59 18.78 6.34
C ALA A 317 4.52 18.00 5.55
N ASN A 318 4.87 17.53 4.35
CA ASN A 318 3.99 16.73 3.49
C ASN A 318 3.96 15.24 3.88
N GLY A 319 4.97 14.75 4.60
CA GLY A 319 5.11 13.35 4.97
C GLY A 319 5.59 12.46 3.83
N TYR A 320 6.15 13.00 2.75
CA TYR A 320 6.75 12.21 1.67
C TYR A 320 7.88 12.97 0.97
N ILE A 321 8.80 12.21 0.38
CA ILE A 321 9.73 12.70 -0.65
C ILE A 321 9.30 12.18 -2.02
N GLU A 322 9.58 12.95 -3.07
CA GLU A 322 9.36 12.51 -4.45
C GLU A 322 10.58 12.89 -5.30
N ILE A 323 11.25 11.88 -5.86
CA ILE A 323 12.48 12.02 -6.62
C ILE A 323 12.18 11.72 -8.09
N PRO A 324 12.39 12.68 -9.01
CA PRO A 324 12.25 12.43 -10.45
C PRO A 324 13.24 11.38 -10.95
N VAL A 325 12.79 10.54 -11.86
CA VAL A 325 13.57 9.47 -12.49
C VAL A 325 13.67 9.76 -13.98
N GLY A 326 14.88 10.07 -14.42
CA GLY A 326 15.12 10.50 -15.79
C GLY A 326 16.44 11.24 -15.92
N TYR A 327 16.77 11.65 -17.14
CA TYR A 327 18.05 12.28 -17.46
C TYR A 327 17.86 13.64 -18.09
N GLN A 328 18.75 14.57 -17.75
CA GLN A 328 18.83 15.84 -18.46
C GLN A 328 19.56 15.63 -19.79
N ASN A 329 18.83 15.74 -20.90
CA ASN A 329 19.35 15.73 -22.26
C ASN A 329 19.34 17.17 -22.81
N GLY A 330 20.32 17.97 -22.39
CA GLY A 330 20.37 19.39 -22.71
C GLY A 330 19.31 20.19 -21.93
N ASN A 331 18.30 20.71 -22.61
CA ASN A 331 17.20 21.45 -21.99
C ASN A 331 15.94 20.58 -21.76
N ILE A 332 16.01 19.31 -22.14
CA ILE A 332 14.90 18.37 -22.01
C ILE A 332 15.19 17.46 -20.82
N PHE A 333 14.24 17.36 -19.90
CA PHE A 333 14.23 16.25 -18.95
C PHE A 333 13.52 15.08 -19.62
N GLU A 334 14.20 13.94 -19.74
CA GLU A 334 13.64 12.71 -20.32
C GLU A 334 13.39 11.70 -19.20
N SER A 335 12.14 11.32 -18.96
CA SER A 335 11.77 10.28 -17.99
C SER A 335 12.40 8.94 -18.38
N LEU A 336 12.64 8.05 -17.41
CA LEU A 336 13.37 6.80 -17.65
C LEU A 336 12.49 5.74 -18.34
N PRO A 337 12.75 5.36 -19.61
CA PRO A 337 12.10 4.20 -20.20
C PRO A 337 12.62 2.92 -19.55
N ILE A 338 11.72 1.98 -19.27
CA ILE A 338 12.07 0.69 -18.67
C ILE A 338 11.42 -0.46 -19.47
N ALA A 339 12.18 -1.53 -19.68
CA ALA A 339 11.69 -2.73 -20.34
C ALA A 339 11.03 -3.67 -19.33
N ALA A 340 10.24 -4.63 -19.80
CA ALA A 340 9.73 -5.72 -18.97
C ALA A 340 10.88 -6.43 -18.21
N GLY A 341 10.65 -6.78 -16.95
CA GLY A 341 11.67 -7.30 -16.04
C GLY A 341 11.34 -7.01 -14.57
N ASN A 342 12.20 -7.42 -13.65
CA ASN A 342 12.03 -7.19 -12.21
C ASN A 342 13.06 -6.18 -11.73
N TYR A 343 12.60 -5.06 -11.16
CA TYR A 343 13.48 -3.98 -10.73
C TYR A 343 13.13 -3.52 -9.32
N TYR A 344 14.13 -3.11 -8.56
CA TYR A 344 13.93 -2.40 -7.30
C TYR A 344 13.94 -0.89 -7.53
N ALA A 345 13.02 -0.18 -6.89
CA ALA A 345 13.24 1.19 -6.49
C ALA A 345 13.82 1.18 -5.08
N ALA A 346 15.06 1.65 -4.94
CA ALA A 346 15.84 1.53 -3.72
C ALA A 346 16.33 2.91 -3.27
N LEU A 347 16.07 3.25 -2.01
CA LEU A 347 16.47 4.51 -1.40
C LEU A 347 17.57 4.25 -0.39
N GLU A 348 18.77 4.74 -0.68
CA GLU A 348 19.87 4.76 0.27
C GLU A 348 19.81 6.02 1.11
N LEU A 349 19.82 5.81 2.43
CA LEU A 349 19.51 6.82 3.42
C LEU A 349 20.79 7.30 4.10
N TYR A 350 20.91 8.62 4.25
CA TYR A 350 22.02 9.27 4.95
C TYR A 350 21.48 10.28 5.95
N SER A 351 21.96 10.16 7.19
CA SER A 351 21.59 11.02 8.33
C SER A 351 22.74 11.91 8.82
N GLY A 352 23.89 11.86 8.17
CA GLY A 352 25.08 12.61 8.61
C GLY A 352 25.54 12.13 9.99
N GLY A 353 25.62 10.82 10.19
CA GLY A 353 26.00 10.20 11.45
C GLY A 353 24.95 10.33 12.55
N GLY A 354 23.65 10.26 12.19
CA GLY A 354 22.52 10.36 13.13
C GLY A 354 22.12 11.79 13.50
N THR A 355 22.54 12.79 12.74
CA THR A 355 22.17 14.20 12.99
C THR A 355 20.82 14.56 12.37
N PHE A 356 20.56 14.05 11.17
CA PHE A 356 19.38 14.34 10.36
C PHE A 356 18.68 13.03 10.02
N ASP A 357 17.94 12.48 10.97
CA ASP A 357 17.31 11.17 10.77
C ASP A 357 16.32 11.16 9.60
N ILE A 358 16.21 10.02 8.92
CA ILE A 358 15.20 9.75 7.90
C ILE A 358 14.67 8.33 8.08
N GLY A 359 13.36 8.16 7.96
CA GLY A 359 12.74 6.84 7.95
C GLY A 359 11.61 6.75 6.96
N ILE A 360 11.47 5.57 6.35
CA ILE A 360 10.41 5.21 5.41
C ILE A 360 9.34 4.44 6.17
N ILE A 361 8.08 4.76 5.91
CA ILE A 361 6.95 4.01 6.46
C ILE A 361 6.96 2.59 5.90
N ASP A 362 6.68 1.62 6.76
CA ASP A 362 6.57 0.21 6.43
C ASP A 362 5.13 -0.24 6.69
N ASP A 363 4.49 -0.85 5.70
CA ASP A 363 3.11 -1.33 5.80
C ASP A 363 3.11 -2.79 6.25
N ASN A 364 2.76 -2.99 7.53
CA ASN A 364 2.76 -4.28 8.21
C ASN A 364 1.39 -4.97 8.11
N THR A 365 0.44 -4.40 7.35
CA THR A 365 -0.94 -4.90 7.28
C THR A 365 -1.01 -6.24 6.56
N VAL A 366 -0.21 -6.41 5.51
CA VAL A 366 -0.12 -7.65 4.72
C VAL A 366 1.35 -8.07 4.67
N PRO A 367 1.71 -9.24 5.25
CA PRO A 367 3.06 -9.77 5.16
C PRO A 367 3.46 -10.01 3.72
N GLN A 368 4.72 -9.72 3.41
CA GLN A 368 5.25 -9.77 2.05
C GLN A 368 6.26 -10.90 1.87
N PRO A 369 6.17 -11.67 0.77
CA PRO A 369 7.00 -12.86 0.59
C PRO A 369 8.38 -12.54 0.00
N GLY A 370 9.37 -13.33 0.42
CA GLY A 370 10.68 -13.34 -0.21
C GLY A 370 11.35 -11.97 -0.19
N MET A 371 11.78 -11.48 -1.35
CA MET A 371 12.47 -10.18 -1.48
C MET A 371 11.58 -9.10 -2.12
N SER A 372 10.25 -9.24 -2.11
CA SER A 372 9.36 -8.21 -2.69
C SER A 372 9.54 -6.83 -2.05
N SER A 373 9.93 -6.81 -0.78
CA SER A 373 10.50 -5.66 -0.09
C SER A 373 11.79 -6.07 0.62
N ALA A 374 12.83 -5.25 0.51
CA ALA A 374 14.17 -5.64 0.89
C ALA A 374 14.95 -4.48 1.52
N ILE A 375 15.93 -4.86 2.33
CA ILE A 375 16.89 -3.97 2.96
C ILE A 375 18.29 -4.40 2.50
N TRP A 376 19.12 -3.45 2.09
CA TRP A 376 20.57 -3.67 2.05
C TRP A 376 21.19 -3.09 3.30
N TYR A 377 21.82 -3.96 4.10
CA TYR A 377 22.52 -3.56 5.30
C TYR A 377 23.97 -3.21 4.93
N PRO A 378 24.43 -1.97 5.18
CA PRO A 378 25.76 -1.54 4.76
C PRO A 378 26.84 -2.41 5.39
N LEU A 379 27.83 -2.80 4.57
CA LEU A 379 28.95 -3.67 4.94
C LEU A 379 28.56 -5.12 5.33
N ASP A 380 27.33 -5.54 5.06
CA ASP A 380 26.85 -6.90 5.30
C ASP A 380 26.23 -7.50 4.02
N GLN A 381 24.90 -7.59 3.95
CA GLN A 381 24.18 -8.23 2.85
C GLN A 381 22.74 -7.71 2.70
N ALA A 382 22.02 -8.25 1.71
CA ALA A 382 20.59 -8.03 1.53
C ALA A 382 19.75 -8.90 2.48
N TYR A 383 18.67 -8.33 2.99
CA TYR A 383 17.66 -8.99 3.82
C TYR A 383 16.26 -8.72 3.28
N SER A 384 15.35 -9.67 3.49
CA SER A 384 13.92 -9.42 3.32
C SER A 384 13.42 -8.50 4.44
N ASN A 385 12.55 -7.56 4.08
CA ASN A 385 11.85 -6.73 5.05
C ASN A 385 10.62 -7.45 5.66
N GLY A 386 10.03 -8.41 4.94
CA GLY A 386 8.83 -9.14 5.37
C GLY A 386 7.51 -8.34 5.37
N ASN A 387 7.57 -7.03 5.17
CA ASN A 387 6.44 -6.09 5.08
C ASN A 387 6.61 -5.22 3.81
N ALA A 388 5.70 -4.28 3.54
CA ALA A 388 5.77 -3.44 2.35
C ALA A 388 6.26 -2.01 2.65
N PHE A 389 7.50 -1.69 2.24
CA PHE A 389 7.94 -0.29 2.25
C PHE A 389 7.01 0.58 1.39
N ALA A 390 6.65 1.75 1.92
CA ALA A 390 5.86 2.77 1.24
C ALA A 390 6.66 3.54 0.19
N ILE A 391 7.37 2.81 -0.68
CA ILE A 391 8.11 3.27 -1.84
C ILE A 391 7.27 2.91 -3.07
N ARG A 392 6.89 3.93 -3.84
CA ARG A 392 5.92 3.83 -4.94
C ARG A 392 6.53 4.38 -6.22
N LEU A 393 6.23 3.75 -7.36
CA LEU A 393 6.53 4.31 -8.67
C LEU A 393 5.37 5.15 -9.18
N ASN A 394 5.68 6.27 -9.79
CA ASN A 394 4.76 6.96 -10.70
C ASN A 394 5.22 6.69 -12.13
N LEU A 395 4.41 5.96 -12.88
CA LEU A 395 4.65 5.62 -14.27
C LEU A 395 4.09 6.70 -15.22
N GLY A 396 4.43 6.55 -16.50
CA GLY A 396 4.06 7.49 -17.56
C GLY A 396 5.20 8.44 -17.91
N ASP A 397 5.21 8.86 -19.17
CA ASP A 397 6.20 9.80 -19.68
C ASP A 397 5.82 11.23 -19.31
N ASN A 398 6.64 11.87 -18.48
CA ASN A 398 6.51 13.28 -18.08
C ASN A 398 7.73 14.07 -18.56
N SER A 399 8.36 13.65 -19.65
CA SER A 399 9.47 14.38 -20.25
C SER A 399 9.09 15.82 -20.54
N ILE A 400 9.85 16.78 -20.02
CA ILE A 400 9.60 18.21 -20.17
C ILE A 400 10.62 18.80 -21.14
N ASP A 401 10.14 19.31 -22.26
CA ASP A 401 10.95 20.11 -23.17
C ASP A 401 10.92 21.60 -22.77
N ASN A 402 11.97 22.05 -22.10
CA ASN A 402 12.11 23.47 -21.72
C ASN A 402 12.48 24.39 -22.90
N THR A 403 12.51 23.89 -24.14
CA THR A 403 12.70 24.70 -25.36
C THR A 403 11.38 25.19 -25.98
N GLY A 404 10.25 24.72 -25.48
CA GLY A 404 8.93 25.27 -25.80
C GLY A 404 8.61 26.49 -24.93
N ILE A 405 8.17 27.58 -25.55
CA ILE A 405 7.34 28.56 -24.83
C ILE A 405 6.14 27.76 -24.32
N SER A 406 6.05 27.58 -23.00
CA SER A 406 4.85 27.02 -22.38
C SER A 406 3.66 27.85 -22.86
N GLU A 407 2.83 27.30 -23.74
CA GLU A 407 1.47 27.81 -23.91
C GLU A 407 0.75 27.49 -22.59
N ASN A 408 0.91 28.37 -21.61
CA ASN A 408 0.01 28.41 -20.47
C ASN A 408 -1.39 28.59 -21.06
N ILE A 409 -2.15 27.50 -21.14
CA ILE A 409 -3.56 27.52 -21.53
C ILE A 409 -4.32 28.17 -20.37
N ASN A 410 -4.12 29.46 -20.20
CA ASN A 410 -5.09 30.31 -19.55
C ASN A 410 -6.33 30.33 -20.43
N ASN A 411 -7.50 30.33 -19.79
CA ASN A 411 -8.83 30.17 -20.39
C ASN A 411 -9.20 31.35 -21.33
N ILE A 412 -8.44 31.56 -22.42
CA ILE A 412 -8.60 32.63 -23.39
C ILE A 412 -9.47 32.15 -24.54
N GLN A 413 -10.68 32.71 -24.63
CA GLN A 413 -11.63 32.39 -25.69
C GLN A 413 -11.67 33.52 -26.71
N ILE A 414 -11.56 33.15 -27.99
CA ILE A 414 -11.57 34.07 -29.12
C ILE A 414 -12.65 33.63 -30.11
N TYR A 415 -13.68 34.46 -30.31
CA TYR A 415 -14.85 34.11 -31.11
C TYR A 415 -15.62 35.33 -31.65
N PRO A 416 -16.32 35.22 -32.80
CA PRO A 416 -16.32 34.07 -33.70
C PRO A 416 -15.02 33.96 -34.50
N ASN A 417 -14.62 32.75 -34.85
CA ASN A 417 -13.55 32.47 -35.82
C ASN A 417 -14.07 31.42 -36.82
N PRO A 418 -14.30 31.75 -38.11
CA PRO A 418 -13.98 33.04 -38.76
C PRO A 418 -14.85 34.22 -38.30
N ALA A 419 -14.25 35.40 -38.18
CA ALA A 419 -14.92 36.67 -37.85
C ALA A 419 -15.42 37.38 -39.12
N SER A 420 -16.53 38.12 -39.01
CA SER A 420 -17.07 38.92 -40.12
C SER A 420 -17.18 40.40 -39.73
N ASN A 421 -17.83 40.70 -38.62
CA ASN A 421 -18.05 42.09 -38.20
C ASN A 421 -17.26 42.46 -36.95
N PHE A 422 -17.10 41.50 -36.04
CA PHE A 422 -16.36 41.69 -34.80
C PHE A 422 -15.69 40.39 -34.36
N ILE A 423 -14.73 40.55 -33.47
CA ILE A 423 -14.12 39.46 -32.71
C ILE A 423 -14.16 39.80 -31.23
N ASN A 424 -14.59 38.83 -30.41
CA ASN A 424 -14.52 38.92 -28.96
C ASN A 424 -13.34 38.10 -28.47
N ILE A 425 -12.63 38.65 -27.49
CA ILE A 425 -11.57 37.99 -26.76
C ILE A 425 -11.94 38.09 -25.28
N SER A 426 -11.98 36.96 -24.59
CA SER A 426 -12.19 36.92 -23.14
C SER A 426 -11.12 36.08 -22.45
N THR A 427 -10.70 36.52 -21.28
CA THR A 427 -9.70 35.86 -20.43
C THR A 427 -10.24 35.71 -19.01
N SER A 428 -9.73 34.71 -18.28
CA SER A 428 -9.98 34.51 -16.84
C SER A 428 -8.98 35.25 -15.96
N ALA A 429 -8.01 35.96 -16.56
CA ALA A 429 -7.05 36.78 -15.82
C ALA A 429 -7.77 37.89 -15.03
N THR A 430 -7.34 38.10 -13.79
CA THR A 430 -7.84 39.16 -12.89
C THR A 430 -7.13 40.50 -13.13
N GLU A 431 -6.02 40.48 -13.86
CA GLU A 431 -5.17 41.64 -14.18
C GLU A 431 -5.36 42.12 -15.63
N ILE A 432 -4.87 43.33 -15.93
CA ILE A 432 -4.90 43.90 -17.28
C ILE A 432 -4.03 43.05 -18.21
N SER A 433 -4.60 42.62 -19.33
CA SER A 433 -3.92 41.94 -20.43
C SER A 433 -3.71 42.91 -21.60
N GLU A 434 -2.55 42.86 -22.24
CA GLU A 434 -2.28 43.54 -23.51
C GLU A 434 -2.71 42.63 -24.67
N LEU A 435 -3.39 43.21 -25.65
CA LEU A 435 -3.79 42.58 -26.88
C LEU A 435 -3.01 43.17 -28.04
N ILE A 436 -2.48 42.31 -28.92
CA ILE A 436 -1.82 42.69 -30.17
C ILE A 436 -2.41 41.87 -31.32
N ILE A 437 -2.86 42.54 -32.38
CA ILE A 437 -3.27 41.88 -33.63
C ILE A 437 -2.24 42.19 -34.73
N LYS A 438 -1.79 41.15 -35.43
CA LYS A 438 -0.81 41.23 -36.50
C LYS A 438 -1.35 40.62 -37.80
N ASP A 439 -0.97 41.20 -38.94
CA ASP A 439 -1.19 40.55 -40.24
C ASP A 439 -0.19 39.39 -40.47
N MET A 440 -0.34 38.65 -41.58
CA MET A 440 0.55 37.54 -41.94
C MET A 440 2.01 37.96 -42.22
N ALA A 441 2.28 39.24 -42.44
CA ALA A 441 3.63 39.77 -42.56
C ALA A 441 4.24 40.17 -41.19
N GLY A 442 3.50 39.94 -40.10
CA GLY A 442 3.91 40.28 -38.74
C GLY A 442 3.72 41.76 -38.38
N LYS A 443 3.09 42.55 -39.25
CA LYS A 443 2.84 43.97 -38.98
C LYS A 443 1.71 44.09 -37.97
N VAL A 444 1.97 44.81 -36.87
CA VAL A 444 0.95 45.14 -35.87
C VAL A 444 -0.07 46.10 -36.48
N ILE A 445 -1.35 45.70 -36.43
CA ILE A 445 -2.47 46.48 -36.95
C ILE A 445 -3.40 47.01 -35.85
N TYR A 446 -3.33 46.42 -34.66
CA TYR A 446 -4.12 46.82 -33.50
C TYR A 446 -3.39 46.47 -32.21
N THR A 447 -3.45 47.37 -31.24
CA THR A 447 -2.96 47.15 -29.88
C THR A 447 -3.93 47.80 -28.89
N ASP A 448 -4.28 47.09 -27.83
CA ASP A 448 -5.15 47.61 -26.77
C ASP A 448 -4.93 46.86 -25.46
N ASN A 449 -5.42 47.41 -24.36
CA ASN A 449 -5.38 46.76 -23.04
C ASN A 449 -6.80 46.45 -22.57
N PHE A 450 -7.00 45.25 -22.02
CA PHE A 450 -8.30 44.80 -21.54
C PHE A 450 -8.17 43.94 -20.29
N ASN A 451 -9.21 43.92 -19.45
CA ASN A 451 -9.25 43.04 -18.28
C ASN A 451 -9.83 41.68 -18.69
N SER A 452 -11.12 41.44 -18.44
CA SER A 452 -11.74 40.14 -18.67
C SER A 452 -12.26 39.94 -20.10
N LYS A 453 -12.66 41.01 -20.80
CA LYS A 453 -13.22 40.90 -22.15
C LYS A 453 -13.02 42.16 -22.98
N ILE A 454 -12.78 41.98 -24.28
CA ILE A 454 -12.75 43.03 -25.31
C ILE A 454 -13.47 42.56 -26.58
N SER A 455 -14.05 43.50 -27.31
CA SER A 455 -14.69 43.26 -28.61
C SER A 455 -14.14 44.27 -29.62
N ILE A 456 -13.72 43.78 -30.79
CA ILE A 456 -13.00 44.57 -31.80
C ILE A 456 -13.78 44.49 -33.09
N ASN A 457 -14.06 45.65 -33.67
CA ASN A 457 -14.68 45.73 -34.99
C ASN A 457 -13.66 45.34 -36.07
N THR A 458 -13.98 44.33 -36.87
CA THR A 458 -13.13 43.79 -37.93
C THR A 458 -13.56 44.22 -39.33
N GLU A 459 -14.62 45.02 -39.48
CA GLU A 459 -15.18 45.40 -40.79
C GLU A 459 -14.22 46.23 -41.65
N SER A 460 -13.30 46.96 -41.00
CA SER A 460 -12.25 47.73 -41.68
C SER A 460 -11.00 46.91 -42.02
N TYR A 461 -10.94 45.64 -41.60
CA TYR A 461 -9.77 44.79 -41.80
C TYR A 461 -9.90 44.07 -43.14
N SER A 462 -8.78 43.89 -43.83
CA SER A 462 -8.77 43.14 -45.09
C SER A 462 -9.09 41.67 -44.84
N LYS A 463 -9.75 41.00 -45.78
CA LYS A 463 -10.04 39.56 -45.70
C LYS A 463 -8.73 38.78 -45.67
N GLY A 464 -8.57 37.86 -44.71
CA GLY A 464 -7.31 37.15 -44.54
C GLY A 464 -7.15 36.46 -43.19
N ILE A 465 -5.94 35.96 -42.94
CA ILE A 465 -5.53 35.37 -41.66
C ILE A 465 -4.78 36.43 -40.85
N TYR A 466 -5.04 36.47 -39.55
CA TYR A 466 -4.34 37.35 -38.60
C TYR A 466 -3.86 36.53 -37.41
N LEU A 467 -2.81 37.02 -36.76
CA LEU A 467 -2.31 36.49 -35.49
C LEU A 467 -2.76 37.42 -34.37
N ILE A 468 -3.35 36.85 -33.32
CA ILE A 468 -3.69 37.55 -32.09
C ILE A 468 -2.75 37.08 -31.00
N ASP A 469 -2.08 38.02 -30.34
CA ASP A 469 -1.30 37.79 -29.12
C ASP A 469 -1.99 38.46 -27.94
N VAL A 470 -2.19 37.72 -26.85
CA VAL A 470 -2.68 38.23 -25.56
C VAL A 470 -1.57 38.04 -24.54
N ILE A 471 -1.09 39.13 -23.94
CA ILE A 471 0.06 39.16 -23.04
C ILE A 471 -0.43 39.57 -21.65
N ASN A 472 -0.11 38.77 -20.63
CA ASN A 472 -0.37 39.09 -19.23
C ASN A 472 0.77 38.57 -18.33
N THR A 473 0.62 38.74 -17.01
CA THR A 473 1.60 38.28 -16.01
C THR A 473 1.85 36.77 -16.01
N ASN A 474 0.93 35.99 -16.58
CA ASN A 474 1.06 34.53 -16.72
C ASN A 474 1.68 34.08 -18.05
N GLY A 475 1.97 35.00 -18.98
CA GLY A 475 2.65 34.71 -20.25
C GLY A 475 1.98 35.30 -21.50
N ILE A 476 2.37 34.78 -22.67
CA ILE A 476 1.87 35.19 -23.98
C ILE A 476 1.03 34.05 -24.58
N TYR A 477 -0.20 34.34 -24.97
CA TYR A 477 -1.07 33.44 -25.71
C TYR A 477 -1.23 33.91 -27.16
N SER A 478 -0.92 33.06 -28.14
CA SER A 478 -0.99 33.40 -29.56
C SER A 478 -1.99 32.51 -30.31
N LYS A 479 -2.90 33.10 -31.11
CA LYS A 479 -3.88 32.35 -31.91
C LYS A 479 -4.07 32.92 -33.31
N LYS A 480 -4.18 32.04 -34.30
CA LYS A 480 -4.56 32.41 -35.67
C LYS A 480 -6.08 32.54 -35.81
N ILE A 481 -6.52 33.61 -36.47
CA ILE A 481 -7.93 33.87 -36.78
C ILE A 481 -8.12 34.15 -38.26
N SER A 482 -9.32 33.88 -38.78
CA SER A 482 -9.71 34.22 -40.14
C SER A 482 -10.76 35.33 -40.13
N ILE A 483 -10.56 36.38 -40.93
CA ILE A 483 -11.52 37.47 -41.16
C ILE A 483 -12.06 37.36 -42.58
N LYS A 484 -13.40 37.34 -42.71
CA LYS A 484 -14.14 37.01 -43.94
C LYS A 484 -14.54 38.18 -44.81
#